data_AF-A0A3B8QP42-F1
#
_entry.id   AF-A0A3B8QP42-F1
#
_cell.length_a   1.000
_cell.length_b   1.000
_cell.length_c   1.000
_cell.angle_alpha   90.00
_cell.angle_beta   90.00
_cell.angle_gamma   90.00
#
_symmetry.space_group_name_H-M   'P 1'
#
loop_
_entity.id
_entity.type
_entity.pdbx_description
1 polymer ?
#
loop_
_entity_poly.entity_id
_entity_poly.type
_entity_poly.pdbx_seq_one_letter_code
_entity_poly.pdbx_strand_id
1 'polypeptide(L)' 'MNFALTEEQNAIFDMAFDFGQEKIAPHAQEWEAAGTIPKELWPQVGK' A
#
# COMPACT_ATOMS: atom_id res chain seq x y z
N MET A 1 -16.15 23.04 -10.63
CA MET A 1 -14.84 22.36 -10.51
C MET A 1 -15.09 20.87 -10.56
N ASN A 2 -14.31 20.12 -11.33
CA ASN A 2 -14.37 18.65 -11.34
C ASN A 2 -13.25 18.12 -10.42
N PHE A 3 -13.63 17.35 -9.40
CA PHE A 3 -12.73 16.77 -8.40
C PHE A 3 -12.61 15.25 -8.54
N ALA A 4 -13.26 14.66 -9.55
CA ALA A 4 -13.16 13.24 -9.80
C ALA A 4 -11.75 12.89 -10.29
N LEU A 5 -11.19 11.80 -9.74
CA LEU A 5 -9.96 11.21 -10.22
C LEU A 5 -10.16 10.67 -11.64
N THR A 6 -9.10 10.69 -12.44
CA THR A 6 -9.07 9.99 -13.73
C THR A 6 -9.11 8.47 -13.51
N GLU A 7 -9.48 7.71 -14.54
CA GLU A 7 -9.44 6.25 -14.47
C GLU A 7 -8.04 5.72 -14.12
N GLU A 8 -6.99 6.32 -14.70
CA GLU A 8 -5.60 5.99 -14.37
C GLU A 8 -5.27 6.26 -12.90
N GLN A 9 -5.73 7.38 -12.35
CA GLN A 9 -5.51 7.70 -10.93
C GLN A 9 -6.24 6.73 -10.00
N ASN A 10 -7.46 6.30 -10.35
CA ASN A 10 -8.17 5.26 -9.61
C ASN A 10 -7.44 3.92 -9.69
N ALA A 11 -6.96 3.52 -10.87
CA ALA A 11 -6.20 2.27 -11.03
C ALA A 11 -4.91 2.23 -10.19
N ILE A 12 -4.21 3.36 -10.09
CA ILE A 12 -3.03 3.49 -9.21
C ILE A 12 -3.44 3.37 -7.73
N PHE A 13 -4.55 4.00 -7.35
CA PHE A 13 -5.08 3.92 -5.98
C PHE A 13 -5.46 2.48 -5.64
N ASP A 14 -6.22 1.79 -6.50
CA ASP A 14 -6.67 0.43 -6.27
C ASP A 14 -5.48 -0.52 -6.12
N MET A 15 -4.46 -0.40 -6.99
CA MET A 15 -3.23 -1.20 -6.89
C MET A 15 -2.51 -0.99 -5.55
N ALA A 16 -2.38 0.27 -5.10
CA ALA A 16 -1.73 0.58 -3.83
C ALA A 16 -2.56 0.12 -2.62
N PHE A 17 -3.88 0.24 -2.72
CA PHE A 17 -4.82 -0.18 -1.69
C PHE A 17 -4.78 -1.70 -1.51
N ASP A 18 -4.88 -2.46 -2.60
CA ASP A 18 -4.83 -3.93 -2.59
C ASP A 18 -3.49 -4.43 -2.03
N PHE A 19 -2.37 -3.83 -2.44
CA PHE A 19 -1.06 -4.14 -1.86
C PHE A 19 -1.04 -3.93 -0.34
N GLY A 20 -1.57 -2.80 0.14
CA GLY A 20 -1.68 -2.52 1.56
C GLY A 20 -2.52 -3.56 2.31
N GLN A 21 -3.67 -3.93 1.75
CA GLN A 21 -4.57 -4.91 2.35
C GLN A 21 -3.96 -6.30 2.42
N GLU A 22 -3.24 -6.73 1.38
CA GLU A 22 -2.66 -8.08 1.32
C GLU A 22 -1.32 -8.20 2.04
N LYS A 23 -0.47 -7.17 1.96
CA LYS A 23 0.94 -7.26 2.40
C LYS A 23 1.25 -6.51 3.69
N ILE A 24 0.48 -5.46 4.01
CA ILE A 24 0.75 -4.60 5.17
C ILE A 24 -0.24 -4.89 6.30
N ALA A 25 -1.55 -4.90 6.01
CA ALA A 25 -2.60 -5.01 7.03
C ALA A 25 -2.45 -6.23 7.98
N PRO A 26 -2.06 -7.44 7.52
CA PRO A 26 -1.89 -8.59 8.41
C PRO A 26 -0.78 -8.41 9.45
N HIS A 27 0.21 -7.56 9.17
CA HIS A 27 1.43 -7.40 9.98
C HIS A 27 1.53 -6.02 10.67
N ALA A 28 0.60 -5.11 10.39
CA ALA A 28 0.69 -3.70 10.80
C ALA A 28 0.87 -3.52 12.32
N GLN A 29 0.13 -4.29 13.13
CA GLN A 29 0.23 -4.21 14.59
C GLN A 29 1.61 -4.69 15.11
N GLU A 30 2.15 -5.73 14.50
CA GLU A 30 3.45 -6.28 14.88
C GLU A 30 4.57 -5.29 14.53
N TRP A 31 4.53 -4.72 13.33
CA TRP A 31 5.52 -3.75 12.87
C TRP A 31 5.49 -2.45 13.66
N GLU A 32 4.30 -1.98 14.04
CA GLU A 32 4.15 -0.83 14.92
C GLU A 32 4.77 -1.10 16.30
N ALA A 33 4.48 -2.25 16.90
CA ALA A 33 5.08 -2.64 18.18
C ALA A 33 6.61 -2.81 18.09
N ALA A 34 7.11 -3.31 16.96
CA ALA A 34 8.54 -3.43 16.69
C ALA A 34 9.22 -2.11 16.30
N GLY A 35 8.45 -1.08 15.94
CA GLY A 35 8.96 0.20 15.43
C GLY A 35 9.71 0.10 14.10
N THR A 36 9.44 -0.93 13.29
CA THR A 36 10.16 -1.18 12.04
C THR A 36 9.34 -1.93 11.01
N ILE A 37 9.63 -1.70 9.73
CA ILE A 37 9.04 -2.40 8.60
C ILE A 37 10.13 -3.24 7.90
N PRO A 38 9.88 -4.53 7.60
CA PRO A 38 10.83 -5.39 6.89
C PRO A 38 11.27 -4.80 5.54
N LYS A 39 12.58 -4.77 5.28
CA LYS A 39 13.11 -4.20 4.02
C LYS A 39 12.82 -5.08 2.81
N GLU A 40 12.52 -6.35 3.04
CA GLU A 40 12.14 -7.34 2.05
C GLU A 40 10.79 -7.02 1.40
N LEU A 41 10.02 -6.09 2.00
CA LEU A 41 8.78 -5.59 1.44
C LEU A 41 9.02 -4.63 0.27
N TRP A 42 10.11 -3.85 0.27
CA TRP A 42 10.35 -2.78 -0.71
C TRP A 42 10.34 -3.23 -2.17
N PRO A 43 10.96 -4.36 -2.56
CA PRO A 43 10.89 -4.86 -3.93
C PRO A 43 9.48 -5.25 -4.40
N GLN A 44 8.51 -5.38 -3.48
CA GLN A 44 7.14 -5.76 -3.79
C GLN A 44 6.20 -4.55 -3.95
N VAL A 45 6.56 -3.39 -3.39
CA VAL A 45 5.74 -2.17 -3.40
C VAL A 45 5.66 -1.53 -4.79
N GLY A 46 6.69 -1.75 -5.63
CA GLY A 46 6.71 -1.22 -6.98
C GLY A 46 7.79 -1.90 -7.81
N LYS A 47 7.40 -2.40 -8.98
CA LYS A 47 8.29 -2.77 -10.07
C LYS A 47 7.87 -2.01 -11.31
#